data_AF-X6P749-F1
#
_entry.id   AF-X6P749-F1
#
_cell.length_a   1.000
_cell.length_b   1.000
_cell.length_c   1.000
_cell.angle_alpha   90.00
_cell.angle_beta   90.00
_cell.angle_gamma   90.00
#
_symmetry.space_group_name_H-M   'P 1'
#
loop_
_entity.id
_entity.type
_entity.pdbx_description
1 polymer ?
#
loop_
_entity_poly.entity_id
_entity_poly.type
_entity_poly.pdbx_seq_one_letter_code
_entity_poly.pdbx_strand_id
1 'polypeptide(L)'
;MERLQQSYRKIGEEIISKAWDLCKRDLEKATIILTFIAENTLNSKTTILKIWRNCNEIYVDTQEKLREICATSNLHGFQGENELKIIREMCLHILWNILKYPKHIKYRQIHKQALYNYLFQKCHTLGADFEQVLIGIEADLQKIGFKKKKDNNWYYQYHHIQLLHLWRFYQSVINLQPMYFYMCLYCYC
;
A
#
# COMPACT_ATOMS: atom_id res chain seq x y z
N MET A 1 -6.21 22.98 16.95
CA MET A 1 -5.39 21.84 17.39
C MET A 1 -5.89 21.27 18.72
N GLU A 2 -5.86 22.02 19.81
CA GLU A 2 -6.31 21.59 21.15
C GLU A 2 -7.73 21.01 21.17
N ARG A 3 -8.68 21.66 20.46
CA ARG A 3 -10.05 21.14 20.29
C ARG A 3 -10.11 19.73 19.67
N LEU A 4 -9.27 19.43 18.68
CA LEU A 4 -9.24 18.09 18.06
C LEU A 4 -8.62 17.05 19.00
N GLN A 5 -7.55 17.41 19.71
CA GLN A 5 -6.94 16.51 20.70
C GLN A 5 -7.94 16.14 21.81
N GLN A 6 -8.77 17.09 22.23
CA GLN A 6 -9.79 16.85 23.24
C GLN A 6 -10.93 15.96 22.74
N SER A 7 -11.33 16.08 21.46
CA SER A 7 -12.37 15.25 20.85
C SER A 7 -11.91 13.83 20.48
N TYR A 8 -10.63 13.64 20.16
CA TYR A 8 -10.07 12.37 19.68
C TYR A 8 -9.00 11.77 20.60
N ARG A 9 -9.23 11.79 21.92
CA ARG A 9 -8.25 11.34 22.95
C ARG A 9 -7.72 9.91 22.79
N LYS A 10 -8.42 9.05 22.03
CA LYS A 10 -8.01 7.67 21.76
C LYS A 10 -7.04 7.55 20.57
N ILE A 11 -6.91 8.60 19.77
CA ILE A 11 -5.98 8.68 18.65
C ILE A 11 -4.68 9.32 19.15
N GLY A 12 -3.54 8.74 18.78
CA GLY A 12 -2.24 9.30 19.16
C GLY A 12 -2.04 10.71 18.61
N GLU A 13 -1.47 11.59 19.41
CA GLU A 13 -1.26 13.01 19.11
C GLU A 13 -0.53 13.25 17.77
N GLU A 14 0.43 12.37 17.43
CA GLU A 14 1.16 12.39 16.17
C GLU A 14 0.24 12.26 14.94
N ILE A 15 -0.78 11.39 15.03
CA ILE A 15 -1.74 11.17 13.93
C ILE A 15 -2.64 12.40 13.77
N ILE A 16 -3.06 13.00 14.90
CA ILE A 16 -3.85 14.23 14.90
C ILE A 16 -3.05 15.37 14.26
N SER A 17 -1.76 15.49 14.58
CA SER A 17 -0.87 16.51 13.98
C SER A 17 -0.70 16.31 12.48
N LYS A 18 -0.44 15.08 12.03
CA LYS A 18 -0.30 14.78 10.60
C LYS A 18 -1.58 15.06 9.82
N ALA A 19 -2.75 14.68 10.35
CA ALA A 19 -4.03 14.97 9.72
C ALA A 19 -4.29 16.49 9.64
N TRP A 20 -3.96 17.23 10.72
CA TRP A 20 -4.07 18.68 10.75
C TRP A 20 -3.21 19.38 9.70
N ASP A 21 -1.95 18.95 9.56
CA ASP A 21 -1.02 19.50 8.58
C ASP A 21 -1.43 19.14 7.14
N LEU A 22 -1.88 17.90 6.90
CA LEU A 22 -2.40 17.44 5.61
C LEU A 22 -3.62 18.28 5.16
N CYS A 23 -4.50 18.63 6.10
CA CYS A 23 -5.66 19.47 5.83
C CYS A 23 -5.33 20.95 5.69
N LYS A 24 -4.05 21.34 5.68
CA LYS A 24 -3.61 22.74 5.67
C LYS A 24 -4.29 23.56 6.77
N ARG A 25 -4.46 22.95 7.95
CA ARG A 25 -5.11 23.56 9.13
C ARG A 25 -6.61 23.87 8.96
N ASP A 26 -7.27 23.21 8.00
CA ASP A 26 -8.72 23.23 7.83
C ASP A 26 -9.38 22.29 8.85
N LEU A 27 -10.18 22.86 9.75
CA LEU A 27 -10.80 22.14 10.85
C LEU A 27 -11.86 21.15 10.41
N GLU A 28 -12.66 21.50 9.41
CA GLU A 28 -13.75 20.65 8.94
C GLU A 28 -13.18 19.40 8.26
N LYS A 29 -12.18 19.59 7.38
CA LYS A 29 -11.50 18.47 6.71
C LYS A 29 -10.73 17.58 7.67
N ALA A 30 -10.02 18.18 8.64
CA ALA A 30 -9.32 17.43 9.67
C ALA A 30 -10.28 16.60 10.53
N THR A 31 -11.46 17.15 10.85
CA THR A 31 -12.49 16.44 11.61
C THR A 31 -13.03 15.24 10.82
N ILE A 32 -13.32 15.39 9.53
CA ILE A 32 -13.80 14.29 8.67
C ILE A 32 -12.77 13.15 8.62
N ILE A 33 -11.50 13.46 8.40
CA ILE A 33 -10.42 12.46 8.33
C ILE A 33 -10.22 11.77 9.69
N LEU A 34 -10.23 12.54 10.78
CA LEU A 34 -10.04 11.98 12.13
C LEU A 34 -11.23 11.13 12.58
N THR A 35 -12.46 11.49 12.23
CA THR A 35 -13.65 10.65 12.44
C THR A 35 -13.51 9.34 11.68
N PHE A 36 -13.15 9.40 10.40
CA PHE A 36 -12.91 8.20 9.59
C PHE A 36 -11.83 7.30 10.20
N ILE A 37 -10.70 7.87 10.63
CA ILE A 37 -9.63 7.10 11.30
C ILE A 37 -10.12 6.52 12.63
N ALA A 38 -10.86 7.28 13.43
CA ALA A 38 -11.40 6.84 14.71
C ALA A 38 -12.33 5.64 14.53
N GLU A 39 -13.26 5.73 13.58
CA GLU A 39 -14.23 4.70 13.26
C GLU A 39 -13.52 3.43 12.74
N ASN A 40 -12.59 3.57 11.81
CA ASN A 40 -11.86 2.42 11.26
C ASN A 40 -10.89 1.79 12.28
N THR A 41 -10.24 2.58 13.13
CA THR A 41 -9.30 2.07 14.15
C THR A 41 -10.04 1.42 15.32
N LEU A 42 -11.15 2.01 15.76
CA LEU A 42 -11.96 1.47 16.85
C LEU A 42 -12.72 0.22 16.40
N ASN A 43 -13.29 0.23 15.20
CA ASN A 43 -13.98 -0.92 14.63
C ASN A 43 -13.02 -2.06 14.32
N SER A 44 -11.82 -1.78 13.80
CA SER A 44 -10.81 -2.83 13.58
C SER A 44 -10.32 -3.44 14.89
N LYS A 45 -9.95 -2.63 15.89
CA LYS A 45 -9.44 -3.16 17.17
C LYS A 45 -10.49 -3.98 17.93
N THR A 46 -11.73 -3.51 17.98
CA THR A 46 -12.82 -4.26 18.65
C THR A 46 -13.20 -5.52 17.89
N THR A 47 -13.18 -5.48 16.56
CA THR A 47 -13.44 -6.65 15.70
C THR A 47 -12.31 -7.67 15.83
N ILE A 48 -11.05 -7.25 15.78
CA ILE A 48 -9.88 -8.10 16.00
C ILE A 48 -9.94 -8.77 17.38
N LEU A 49 -10.25 -8.02 18.44
CA LEU A 49 -10.37 -8.57 19.79
C LEU A 49 -11.55 -9.55 19.94
N LYS A 50 -12.67 -9.29 19.26
CA LYS A 50 -13.81 -10.21 19.23
C LYS A 50 -13.43 -11.51 18.51
N ILE A 51 -12.77 -11.41 17.36
CA ILE A 51 -12.33 -12.59 16.60
C ILE A 51 -11.29 -13.37 17.39
N TRP A 52 -10.34 -12.68 18.04
CA TRP A 52 -9.36 -13.29 18.94
C TRP A 52 -10.03 -14.14 20.03
N ARG A 53 -11.03 -13.58 20.71
CA ARG A 53 -11.78 -14.31 21.74
C ARG A 53 -12.61 -15.46 21.16
N ASN A 54 -13.23 -15.27 20.00
CA ASN A 54 -14.03 -16.30 19.33
C ASN A 54 -13.18 -17.48 18.84
N CYS A 55 -11.91 -17.22 18.53
CA CYS A 55 -10.92 -18.23 18.14
C CYS A 55 -10.16 -18.79 19.35
N ASN A 56 -10.75 -18.71 20.56
CA ASN A 56 -10.16 -19.21 21.82
C ASN A 56 -8.73 -18.72 22.09
N GLU A 57 -8.41 -17.51 21.62
CA GLU A 57 -7.07 -16.93 21.75
C GLU A 57 -5.98 -17.75 21.02
N ILE A 58 -6.38 -18.55 20.03
CA ILE A 58 -5.49 -19.28 19.14
C ILE A 58 -5.13 -18.36 17.97
N TYR A 59 -3.84 -18.09 17.83
CA TYR A 59 -3.32 -17.14 16.86
C TYR A 59 -3.59 -17.55 15.40
N VAL A 60 -3.38 -18.83 15.08
CA VAL A 60 -3.59 -19.35 13.72
C VAL A 60 -5.06 -19.20 13.30
N ASP A 61 -5.98 -19.62 14.15
CA ASP A 61 -7.43 -19.54 13.88
C ASP A 61 -7.92 -18.09 13.78
N THR A 62 -7.45 -17.22 14.68
CA THR A 62 -7.77 -15.77 14.65
C THR A 62 -7.33 -15.16 13.33
N GLN A 63 -6.12 -15.50 12.89
CA GLN A 63 -5.52 -14.99 11.68
C GLN A 63 -6.26 -15.48 10.44
N GLU A 64 -6.62 -16.76 10.37
CA GLU A 64 -7.40 -17.33 9.27
C GLU A 64 -8.78 -16.65 9.16
N LYS A 65 -9.45 -16.44 10.30
CA LYS A 65 -10.76 -15.77 10.34
C LYS A 65 -10.68 -14.30 9.97
N LEU A 66 -9.64 -13.59 10.43
CA LEU A 66 -9.38 -12.22 10.00
C LEU A 66 -9.10 -12.14 8.50
N ARG A 67 -8.40 -13.13 7.94
CA ARG A 67 -8.12 -13.20 6.51
C ARG A 67 -9.39 -13.45 5.69
N GLU A 68 -10.26 -14.35 6.14
CA GLU A 68 -11.58 -14.59 5.54
C GLU A 68 -12.41 -13.31 5.56
N ILE A 69 -12.43 -12.57 6.68
CA ILE A 69 -13.14 -11.29 6.80
C ILE A 69 -12.51 -10.22 5.93
N CYS A 70 -11.19 -10.11 5.85
CA CYS A 70 -10.50 -9.17 4.96
C CYS A 70 -10.74 -9.52 3.49
N ALA A 71 -10.74 -10.80 3.12
CA ALA A 71 -11.03 -11.24 1.76
C ALA A 71 -12.49 -10.95 1.37
N THR A 72 -13.43 -11.13 2.29
CA THR A 72 -14.86 -10.85 2.07
C THR A 72 -15.21 -9.36 2.16
N SER A 73 -14.48 -8.55 2.94
CA SER A 73 -14.66 -7.09 2.99
C SER A 73 -13.95 -6.34 1.87
N ASN A 74 -12.85 -6.88 1.33
CA ASN A 74 -12.22 -6.38 0.10
C ASN A 74 -13.11 -6.55 -1.15
N LEU A 75 -14.18 -7.34 -1.04
CA LEU A 75 -15.19 -7.52 -2.08
C LEU A 75 -16.05 -6.25 -2.33
N HIS A 76 -15.93 -5.24 -1.47
CA HIS A 76 -16.67 -3.97 -1.62
C HIS A 76 -15.75 -2.74 -1.83
N GLY A 77 -14.43 -2.93 -1.99
CA GLY A 77 -13.46 -1.84 -1.84
C GLY A 77 -12.39 -1.67 -2.91
N PHE A 78 -11.54 -2.68 -3.19
CA PHE A 78 -10.33 -2.42 -3.98
C PHE A 78 -9.77 -3.67 -4.68
N GLN A 79 -9.66 -3.56 -6.02
CA GLN A 79 -8.85 -4.33 -6.99
C GLN A 79 -9.09 -5.84 -7.06
N GLY A 80 -9.54 -6.31 -8.23
CA GLY A 80 -9.59 -7.72 -8.54
C GLY A 80 -8.23 -8.42 -8.43
N GLU A 81 -8.26 -9.73 -8.29
CA GLU A 81 -7.06 -10.56 -8.07
C GLU A 81 -6.02 -10.36 -9.18
N ASN A 82 -6.48 -10.18 -10.42
CA ASN A 82 -5.63 -9.98 -11.59
C ASN A 82 -4.95 -8.61 -11.57
N GLU A 83 -5.66 -7.56 -11.14
CA GLU A 83 -5.16 -6.20 -11.01
C GLU A 83 -4.01 -6.16 -10.00
N LEU A 84 -4.23 -6.73 -8.81
CA LEU A 84 -3.21 -6.82 -7.77
C LEU A 84 -1.99 -7.61 -8.23
N LYS A 85 -2.21 -8.72 -8.95
CA LYS A 85 -1.13 -9.53 -9.51
C LYS A 85 -0.27 -8.73 -10.49
N ILE A 86 -0.89 -7.98 -11.40
CA ILE A 86 -0.18 -7.13 -12.37
C ILE A 86 0.60 -6.03 -11.66
N ILE A 87 -0.03 -5.33 -10.70
CA ILE A 87 0.61 -4.25 -9.94
C ILE A 87 1.87 -4.77 -9.24
N ARG A 88 1.75 -5.88 -8.52
CA ARG A 88 2.87 -6.50 -7.79
C ARG A 88 4.00 -6.92 -8.72
N GLU A 89 3.69 -7.62 -9.81
CA GLU A 89 4.68 -8.07 -10.79
C GLU A 89 5.51 -6.88 -11.31
N MET A 90 4.84 -5.79 -11.67
CA MET A 90 5.48 -4.59 -12.18
C MET A 90 6.31 -3.85 -11.14
N CYS A 91 5.79 -3.65 -9.93
CA CYS A 91 6.54 -3.04 -8.85
C CYS A 91 7.81 -3.84 -8.52
N LEU A 92 7.72 -5.16 -8.41
CA LEU A 92 8.87 -6.03 -8.16
C LEU A 92 9.91 -5.92 -9.28
N HIS A 93 9.48 -5.92 -10.55
CA HIS A 93 10.38 -5.79 -11.68
C HIS A 93 11.16 -4.46 -11.66
N ILE A 94 10.47 -3.35 -11.41
CA ILE A 94 11.07 -2.02 -11.34
C ILE A 94 12.07 -1.93 -10.20
N LEU A 95 11.66 -2.34 -8.99
CA LEU A 95 12.50 -2.32 -7.80
C LEU A 95 13.74 -3.18 -7.97
N TRP A 96 13.57 -4.40 -8.49
CA TRP A 96 14.67 -5.32 -8.75
C TRP A 96 15.70 -4.74 -9.71
N ASN A 97 15.27 -4.09 -10.79
CA ASN A 97 16.16 -3.46 -11.75
C ASN A 97 17.00 -2.34 -11.11
N ILE A 98 16.40 -1.51 -10.25
CA ILE A 98 17.11 -0.43 -9.55
C ILE A 98 18.09 -0.99 -8.51
N LEU A 99 17.64 -1.97 -7.71
CA LEU A 99 18.45 -2.61 -6.66
C LEU A 99 19.64 -3.37 -7.25
N LYS A 100 19.43 -4.09 -8.36
CA LYS A 100 20.48 -4.86 -9.04
C LYS A 100 21.50 -3.97 -9.75
N TYR A 101 21.05 -2.86 -10.33
CA TYR A 101 21.90 -1.98 -11.14
C TYR A 101 21.84 -0.52 -10.68
N PRO A 102 22.28 -0.21 -9.46
CA PRO A 102 22.06 1.10 -8.88
C PRO A 102 22.75 2.22 -9.66
N LYS A 103 23.89 1.96 -10.32
CA LYS A 103 24.60 2.99 -11.09
C LYS A 103 23.99 3.27 -12.47
N HIS A 104 23.05 2.46 -12.93
CA HIS A 104 22.52 2.53 -14.30
C HIS A 104 21.30 3.47 -14.34
N ILE A 105 21.52 4.70 -14.83
CA ILE A 105 20.49 5.74 -14.85
C ILE A 105 19.23 5.34 -15.63
N LYS A 106 19.35 4.45 -16.62
CA LYS A 106 18.22 3.96 -17.43
C LYS A 106 17.13 3.30 -16.58
N TYR A 107 17.48 2.60 -15.50
CA TYR A 107 16.50 1.93 -14.62
C TYR A 107 15.83 2.90 -13.64
N ARG A 108 16.31 4.14 -13.58
CA ARG A 108 15.72 5.24 -12.82
C ARG A 108 14.70 6.04 -13.65
N GLN A 109 14.39 5.59 -14.86
CA GLN A 109 13.50 6.25 -15.80
C GLN A 109 12.49 5.23 -16.34
N ILE A 110 11.23 5.61 -16.41
CA ILE A 110 10.17 4.78 -17.00
C ILE A 110 9.43 5.63 -18.03
N HIS A 111 9.48 5.19 -19.27
CA HIS A 111 8.81 5.85 -20.38
C HIS A 111 7.30 5.63 -20.27
N LYS A 112 6.50 6.70 -20.26
CA LYS A 112 5.05 6.64 -20.06
C LYS A 112 4.39 5.70 -21.07
N GLN A 113 4.66 5.89 -22.36
CA GLN A 113 4.00 5.09 -23.39
C GLN A 113 4.35 3.60 -23.29
N ALA A 114 5.59 3.28 -22.91
CA ALA A 114 6.02 1.90 -22.78
C ALA A 114 5.32 1.23 -21.58
N LEU A 115 5.21 1.95 -20.46
CA LEU A 115 4.47 1.50 -19.29
C LEU A 115 2.99 1.26 -19.64
N TYR A 116 2.34 2.23 -20.27
CA TYR A 116 0.92 2.15 -20.62
C TYR A 116 0.64 1.00 -21.59
N ASN A 117 1.43 0.86 -22.65
CA ASN A 117 1.28 -0.22 -23.61
C ASN A 117 1.44 -1.60 -22.96
N TYR A 118 2.45 -1.75 -22.09
CA TYR A 118 2.66 -2.99 -21.35
C TYR A 118 1.47 -3.31 -20.44
N LEU A 119 1.04 -2.34 -19.62
CA LEU A 119 -0.08 -2.54 -18.70
C LEU A 119 -1.37 -2.85 -19.45
N PHE A 120 -1.65 -2.15 -20.55
CA PHE A 120 -2.82 -2.36 -21.38
C PHE A 120 -2.86 -3.80 -21.92
N GLN A 121 -1.75 -4.26 -22.51
CA GLN A 121 -1.66 -5.63 -23.02
C GLN A 121 -1.83 -6.66 -21.88
N LYS A 122 -1.17 -6.45 -20.75
CA LYS A 122 -1.23 -7.38 -19.60
C LYS A 122 -2.64 -7.45 -19.00
N CYS A 123 -3.31 -6.31 -18.86
CA CYS A 123 -4.69 -6.23 -18.36
C CYS A 123 -5.65 -6.94 -19.32
N HIS A 124 -5.51 -6.70 -20.63
CA HIS A 124 -6.29 -7.39 -21.65
C HIS A 124 -6.11 -8.92 -21.59
N THR A 125 -4.88 -9.40 -21.43
CA THR A 125 -4.60 -10.85 -21.31
C THR A 125 -5.21 -11.48 -20.07
N LEU A 126 -5.28 -10.76 -18.95
CA LEU A 126 -5.75 -11.30 -17.67
C LEU A 126 -7.20 -10.90 -17.35
N GLY A 127 -7.89 -10.18 -18.24
CA GLY A 127 -9.24 -9.66 -17.98
C GLY A 127 -9.29 -8.72 -16.78
N ALA A 128 -8.24 -7.93 -16.56
CA ALA A 128 -8.15 -6.97 -15.47
C ALA A 128 -8.56 -5.56 -15.91
N ASP A 129 -9.08 -4.76 -14.98
CA ASP A 129 -9.41 -3.35 -15.18
C ASP A 129 -8.14 -2.51 -15.33
N PHE A 130 -7.90 -2.04 -16.55
CA PHE A 130 -6.72 -1.25 -16.89
C PHE A 130 -6.62 0.06 -16.09
N GLU A 131 -7.73 0.77 -15.87
CA GLU A 131 -7.72 2.05 -15.16
C GLU A 131 -7.36 1.84 -13.68
N GLN A 132 -7.89 0.79 -13.05
CA GLN A 132 -7.54 0.43 -11.67
C GLN A 132 -6.08 0.01 -11.54
N VAL A 133 -5.55 -0.78 -12.48
CA VAL A 133 -4.13 -1.15 -12.51
C VAL A 133 -3.26 0.08 -12.66
N LEU A 134 -3.63 0.97 -13.58
CA LEU A 134 -2.88 2.19 -13.85
C LEU A 134 -2.82 3.07 -12.60
N ILE A 135 -3.96 3.37 -11.97
CA ILE A 135 -4.03 4.15 -10.72
C ILE A 135 -3.14 3.52 -9.63
N GLY A 136 -3.22 2.19 -9.47
CA GLY A 136 -2.41 1.46 -8.49
C GLY A 136 -0.91 1.60 -8.74
N ILE A 137 -0.47 1.38 -9.98
CA ILE A 137 0.94 1.52 -10.36
C ILE A 137 1.43 2.95 -10.17
N GLU A 138 0.66 3.96 -10.60
CA GLU A 138 1.07 5.35 -10.45
C GLU A 138 1.24 5.74 -8.97
N ALA A 139 0.32 5.28 -8.11
CA ALA A 139 0.41 5.50 -6.67
C ALA A 139 1.65 4.83 -6.06
N ASP A 140 1.96 3.59 -6.44
CA ASP A 140 3.13 2.87 -5.91
C ASP A 140 4.45 3.46 -6.42
N LEU A 141 4.51 3.88 -7.69
CA LEU A 141 5.65 4.62 -8.23
C LEU A 141 5.93 5.90 -7.41
N GLN A 142 4.90 6.66 -7.07
CA GLN A 142 5.06 7.85 -6.23
C GLN A 142 5.58 7.50 -4.83
N LYS A 143 5.04 6.46 -4.19
CA LYS A 143 5.50 5.99 -2.87
C LYS A 143 6.97 5.55 -2.88
N ILE A 144 7.41 4.89 -3.96
CA ILE A 144 8.81 4.46 -4.15
C ILE A 144 9.75 5.66 -4.35
N GLY A 145 9.23 6.79 -4.82
CA GLY A 145 9.98 8.03 -5.06
C GLY A 145 10.16 8.40 -6.53
N PHE A 146 9.36 7.84 -7.43
CA PHE A 146 9.29 8.34 -8.81
C PHE A 146 8.39 9.58 -8.91
N LYS A 147 8.76 10.49 -9.81
CA LYS A 147 7.98 11.69 -10.15
C LYS A 147 7.84 11.84 -11.66
N LYS A 148 6.67 12.29 -12.11
CA LYS A 148 6.45 12.71 -13.49
C LYS A 148 7.19 14.04 -13.75
N LYS A 149 7.87 14.15 -14.89
CA LYS A 149 8.41 15.43 -15.40
C LYS A 149 7.56 15.98 -16.56
N LYS A 150 8.01 17.07 -17.19
CA LYS A 150 7.29 17.77 -18.28
C LYS A 150 7.00 16.88 -19.50
N ASP A 151 7.83 15.89 -19.75
CA ASP A 151 7.66 14.88 -20.81
C ASP A 151 6.68 13.76 -20.42
N ASN A 152 6.08 13.85 -19.23
CA ASN A 152 5.21 12.84 -18.61
C ASN A 152 5.88 11.49 -18.31
N ASN A 153 7.19 11.36 -18.50
CA ASN A 153 7.94 10.17 -18.09
C ASN A 153 8.19 10.20 -16.58
N TRP A 154 8.36 9.03 -16.00
CA TRP A 154 8.63 8.88 -14.58
C TRP A 154 10.13 8.82 -14.32
N TYR A 155 10.59 9.59 -13.35
CA TYR A 155 11.99 9.67 -12.96
C TYR A 155 12.13 9.43 -11.46
N TYR A 156 13.08 8.59 -11.07
CA TYR A 156 13.44 8.43 -9.67
C TYR A 156 14.03 9.75 -9.16
N GLN A 157 13.43 10.33 -8.12
CA GLN A 157 13.68 11.71 -7.74
C GLN A 157 15.03 11.94 -7.04
N TYR A 158 15.64 10.89 -6.48
CA TYR A 158 16.84 11.01 -5.67
C TYR A 158 18.11 10.82 -6.50
N HIS A 159 19.05 11.76 -6.36
CA HIS A 159 20.39 11.66 -6.98
C HIS A 159 21.14 10.41 -6.50
N HIS A 160 21.07 10.13 -5.19
CA HIS A 160 21.58 8.91 -4.58
C HIS A 160 20.45 7.91 -4.38
N ILE A 161 20.70 6.65 -4.74
CA ILE A 161 19.72 5.59 -4.53
C ILE A 161 19.58 5.31 -3.04
N GLN A 162 18.36 5.37 -2.54
CA GLN A 162 18.03 5.01 -1.17
C GLN A 162 17.82 3.49 -1.08
N LEU A 163 18.92 2.72 -1.15
CA LEU A 163 18.88 1.25 -1.20
C LEU A 163 18.01 0.65 -0.08
N LEU A 164 18.14 1.14 1.14
CA LEU A 164 17.36 0.66 2.28
C LEU A 164 15.85 0.92 2.10
N HIS A 165 15.47 2.08 1.59
CA HIS A 165 14.06 2.41 1.33
C HIS A 165 13.48 1.52 0.23
N LEU A 166 14.20 1.36 -0.88
CA LEU A 166 13.80 0.48 -1.98
C LEU A 166 13.72 -0.98 -1.57
N TRP A 167 14.66 -1.44 -0.73
CA TRP A 167 14.65 -2.80 -0.20
C TRP A 167 13.44 -3.06 0.69
N ARG A 168 13.12 -2.14 1.61
CA ARG A 168 11.92 -2.24 2.45
C ARG A 168 10.64 -2.29 1.60
N PHE A 169 10.57 -1.48 0.55
CA PHE A 169 9.43 -1.52 -0.36
C PHE A 169 9.37 -2.87 -1.10
N TYR A 170 10.49 -3.35 -1.63
CA TYR A 170 10.59 -4.66 -2.29
C TYR A 170 10.11 -5.81 -1.37
N GLN A 171 10.58 -5.84 -0.13
CA GLN A 171 10.11 -6.79 0.89
C GLN A 171 8.61 -6.68 1.14
N SER A 172 8.07 -5.45 1.24
CA SER A 172 6.63 -5.26 1.48
C SER A 172 5.78 -5.82 0.34
N VAL A 173 6.20 -5.66 -0.92
CA VAL A 173 5.49 -6.18 -2.09
C VAL A 173 5.57 -7.72 -2.16
N ILE A 174 6.71 -8.31 -1.76
CA ILE A 174 6.85 -9.77 -1.66
C ILE A 174 5.98 -10.35 -0.54
N ASN A 175 5.99 -9.73 0.64
CA ASN A 175 5.25 -10.21 1.80
C ASN A 175 3.72 -10.14 1.62
N LEU A 176 3.26 -9.35 0.65
CA LEU A 176 1.86 -9.34 0.22
C LEU A 176 1.47 -10.58 -0.61
N GLN A 177 2.42 -11.40 -1.05
CA GLN A 177 2.12 -12.70 -1.63
C GLN A 177 1.68 -13.66 -0.52
N PRO A 178 0.53 -14.36 -0.68
CA PRO A 178 0.04 -15.33 0.29
C PRO A 178 1.11 -16.34 0.73
N MET A 179 2.00 -16.74 -0.19
CA MET A 179 3.02 -17.77 -0.01
C MET A 179 4.15 -17.39 0.97
N TYR A 180 4.62 -16.14 0.98
CA TYR A 180 5.73 -15.71 1.85
C TYR A 180 5.31 -15.48 3.30
N PHE A 181 4.03 -15.20 3.52
CA PHE A 181 3.45 -15.17 4.85
C PHE A 181 3.52 -16.56 5.51
N TYR A 182 3.23 -17.63 4.76
CA TYR A 182 3.36 -19.00 5.25
C TYR A 182 4.83 -19.39 5.52
N MET A 183 5.78 -19.01 4.65
CA MET A 183 7.19 -19.39 4.86
C MET A 183 7.84 -18.68 6.06
N CYS A 184 7.52 -17.40 6.32
CA CYS A 184 7.96 -16.70 7.54
C CYS A 184 7.39 -17.31 8.82
N LEU A 185 6.21 -17.94 8.77
CA LEU A 185 5.59 -18.61 9.92
C LEU A 185 6.19 -19.99 10.19
N TYR A 186 6.57 -20.75 9.15
CA TYR A 186 7.16 -22.08 9.31
C TYR A 186 8.66 -22.07 9.65
N CYS A 187 9.41 -21.00 9.35
CA CYS A 187 10.84 -20.92 9.70
C CYS A 187 11.11 -20.34 11.12
N TYR A 188 10.08 -19.86 11.83
CA TYR A 188 10.18 -19.32 13.19
C TYR A 188 9.40 -20.15 14.23
N CYS A 189 9.03 -21.40 13.89
CA CYS A 189 8.58 -22.42 14.84
C CYS A 189 9.64 -23.51 15.00
#